data_AF-A0A6V7K1W5-F1
#
_entry.id   AF-A0A6V7K1W5-F1
#
_cell.length_a   1.000
_cell.length_b   1.000
_cell.length_c   1.000
_cell.angle_alpha   90.00
_cell.angle_beta   90.00
_cell.angle_gamma   90.00
#
_symmetry.space_group_name_H-M   'P 1'
#
loop_
_entity.id
_entity.type
_entity.pdbx_description
1 polymer ?
#
loop_
_entity_poly.entity_id
_entity_poly.type
_entity_poly.pdbx_seq_one_letter_code
_entity_poly.pdbx_strand_id
1 'polypeptide(L)' 'MYAFEKSVRMTHIVCRNRRYATTEIERFPVPDEYVQWSSNYPDYAPVEYTSPSIQGKPWADPDISDPSFKPKWNEMD' A
#
# COMPACT_ATOMS: atom_id res chain seq x y z
N MET A 1 -0.15 37.35 -12.99
CA MET A 1 0.69 36.14 -12.87
C MET A 1 0.45 35.57 -11.47
N TYR A 2 -0.54 34.71 -11.26
CA TYR A 2 -0.79 34.11 -9.94
C TYR A 2 0.11 32.88 -9.79
N ALA A 3 1.06 32.95 -8.85
CA ALA A 3 1.74 31.76 -8.37
C ALA A 3 0.72 30.96 -7.55
N PHE A 4 0.31 29.81 -8.05
CA PHE A 4 -0.46 28.85 -7.27
C PHE A 4 0.49 28.27 -6.23
N GLU A 5 0.37 28.75 -5.00
CA GLU A 5 1.08 28.20 -3.85
C GLU A 5 0.59 26.76 -3.66
N LYS A 6 1.40 25.78 -4.07
CA LYS A 6 1.07 24.36 -3.85
C LYS A 6 1.05 24.14 -2.34
N SER A 7 -0.15 24.03 -1.78
CA SER A 7 -0.36 23.48 -0.44
C SER A 7 0.37 22.14 -0.36
N VAL A 8 1.43 22.08 0.46
CA VAL A 8 2.16 20.84 0.72
C VAL A 8 1.26 19.95 1.54
N ARG A 9 0.58 19.00 0.88
CA ARG A 9 -0.18 17.97 1.58
C ARG A 9 0.84 17.05 2.27
N MET A 10 0.77 16.96 3.59
CA MET A 10 1.52 15.97 4.38
C MET A 10 1.02 14.57 4.04
N THR A 11 1.63 13.96 3.03
CA THR A 11 1.37 12.59 2.58
C THR A 11 2.43 11.65 3.16
N HIS A 12 2.12 10.37 3.27
CA HIS A 12 3.08 9.38 3.75
C HIS A 12 4.19 9.16 2.70
N ILE A 13 5.37 9.72 2.94
CA ILE A 13 6.49 9.64 1.98
C ILE A 13 7.19 8.29 2.07
N VAL A 14 7.51 7.81 3.28
CA VAL A 14 8.27 6.57 3.49
C VAL A 14 7.58 5.34 2.88
N CYS A 15 6.26 5.25 3.00
CA CYS A 15 5.49 4.11 2.48
C CYS A 15 5.37 4.10 0.94
N ARG A 16 5.71 5.22 0.28
CA ARG A 16 5.73 5.37 -1.19
C ARG A 16 7.16 5.42 -1.73
N ASN A 17 8.17 5.14 -0.90
CA ASN A 17 9.54 4.98 -1.37
C ASN A 17 9.62 3.89 -2.45
N ARG A 18 10.60 4.02 -3.35
CA ARG A 18 10.69 3.19 -4.56
C ARG A 18 10.67 1.69 -4.31
N ARG A 19 11.27 1.18 -3.23
CA ARG A 19 11.45 -0.27 -3.00
C ARG A 19 10.75 -0.76 -1.75
N TYR A 20 10.24 -1.99 -1.79
CA TYR A 20 9.88 -2.70 -0.57
C TYR A 20 11.14 -3.00 0.24
N ALA A 21 11.07 -2.80 1.56
CA ALA A 21 12.20 -3.00 2.44
C ALA A 21 12.79 -4.41 2.27
N THR A 22 14.12 -4.52 2.27
CA THR A 22 14.86 -5.79 2.15
C THR A 22 14.66 -6.57 0.85
N THR A 23 14.14 -5.92 -0.21
CA THR A 23 13.91 -6.54 -1.52
C THR A 23 14.36 -5.63 -2.66
N GLU A 24 14.51 -6.21 -3.85
CA GLU A 24 14.69 -5.47 -5.10
C GLU A 24 13.36 -5.09 -5.78
N ILE A 25 12.22 -5.42 -5.15
CA ILE A 25 10.89 -5.20 -5.74
C ILE A 25 10.51 -3.73 -5.60
N GLU A 26 10.15 -3.12 -6.72
CA GLU A 26 9.77 -1.71 -6.78
C GLU A 26 8.26 -1.53 -6.63
N ARG A 27 7.86 -0.51 -5.86
CA ARG A 27 6.48 -0.09 -5.74
C ARG A 27 6.05 0.64 -7.01
N PHE A 28 4.76 0.56 -7.33
CA PHE A 28 4.18 1.43 -8.33
C PHE A 28 4.27 2.89 -7.86
N PRO A 29 4.79 3.82 -8.69
CA PRO A 29 4.90 5.22 -8.31
C PRO A 29 3.51 5.84 -8.16
N VAL A 30 3.26 6.49 -7.02
CA VAL A 30 2.00 7.19 -6.75
C VAL A 30 2.28 8.67 -6.52
N PRO A 31 1.97 9.55 -7.49
CA PRO A 31 2.07 11.00 -7.32
C PRO A 31 1.20 11.52 -6.16
N ASP A 32 1.57 12.68 -5.60
CA ASP A 32 0.93 13.23 -4.39
C ASP A 32 -0.58 13.50 -4.56
N GLU A 33 -1.02 13.87 -5.77
CA GLU A 33 -2.42 14.10 -6.12
C GLU A 33 -3.30 12.83 -6.06
N TYR A 34 -2.69 11.65 -6.17
CA TYR A 34 -3.38 10.36 -6.19
C TYR A 34 -3.20 9.55 -4.90
N VAL A 35 -2.63 10.15 -3.85
CA VAL A 35 -2.43 9.46 -2.55
C VAL A 35 -3.75 9.21 -1.83
N GLN A 36 -4.73 10.11 -1.97
CA GLN A 36 -6.04 9.93 -1.35
C GLN A 36 -6.83 8.86 -2.11
N TRP A 37 -7.38 7.88 -1.40
CA TRP A 37 -8.22 6.83 -2.00
C TRP A 37 -9.46 7.36 -2.72
N SER A 38 -9.94 8.55 -2.35
CA SER A 38 -11.05 9.24 -3.03
C SER A 38 -10.66 9.86 -4.38
N SER A 39 -9.36 9.97 -4.69
CA SER A 39 -8.88 10.46 -5.98
C SER A 39 -9.11 9.41 -7.06
N ASN A 40 -9.68 9.81 -8.20
CA ASN A 40 -9.81 8.92 -9.35
C ASN A 40 -8.42 8.66 -9.97
N TYR A 41 -7.93 7.43 -9.90
CA TYR A 41 -6.66 7.02 -10.51
C TYR A 41 -6.83 5.71 -11.28
N PRO A 42 -7.41 5.75 -12.50
CA PRO A 42 -7.77 4.54 -13.25
C PRO A 42 -6.56 3.72 -13.69
N ASP A 43 -5.41 4.36 -13.87
CA ASP A 43 -4.16 3.71 -14.28
C ASP A 43 -3.34 3.16 -13.10
N TYR A 44 -3.91 3.15 -11.89
CA TYR A 44 -3.23 2.60 -10.71
C TYR A 44 -3.05 1.09 -10.85
N ALA A 45 -1.80 0.66 -11.01
CA ALA A 45 -1.44 -0.74 -11.21
C ALA A 45 -0.34 -1.16 -10.21
N PRO A 46 -0.67 -1.32 -8.91
CA PRO A 46 0.30 -1.72 -7.90
C PRO A 46 0.87 -3.11 -8.18
N VAL A 47 2.12 -3.31 -7.79
CA VAL A 47 2.72 -4.65 -7.79
C VAL A 47 2.14 -5.44 -6.61
N GLU A 48 1.60 -6.63 -6.89
CA GLU A 48 1.19 -7.58 -5.86
C GLU A 48 2.43 -8.28 -5.30
N TYR A 49 2.69 -8.10 -4.01
CA TYR A 49 3.85 -8.71 -3.36
C TYR A 49 3.61 -8.96 -1.88
N THR A 50 3.82 -10.21 -1.48
CA THR A 50 3.90 -10.67 -0.09
C THR A 50 5.23 -11.42 0.08
N SER A 51 5.97 -11.14 1.15
CA SER A 51 7.28 -11.78 1.37
C SER A 51 7.13 -13.29 1.61
N PRO A 52 7.88 -14.17 0.91
CA PRO A 52 7.85 -15.61 1.18
C PRO A 52 8.26 -15.97 2.61
N SER A 53 9.00 -15.10 3.30
CA SER A 53 9.45 -15.33 4.67
C SER A 53 8.32 -15.41 5.70
N ILE A 54 7.13 -14.89 5.38
CA ILE A 54 5.98 -14.86 6.31
C ILE A 54 5.03 -16.04 6.09
N GLN A 55 5.17 -16.78 4.98
CA GLN A 55 4.24 -17.86 4.63
C GLN A 55 4.30 -18.99 5.67
N GLY A 56 3.13 -19.35 6.22
CA GLY A 56 2.98 -20.42 7.21
C GLY A 56 3.59 -20.12 8.58
N LYS A 57 3.92 -18.86 8.88
CA LYS A 57 4.42 -18.47 10.20
C LYS A 57 3.25 -18.32 11.19
N PRO A 58 3.41 -18.74 12.45
CA PRO A 58 2.32 -18.72 13.44
C PRO A 58 1.88 -17.31 13.86
N TRP A 59 2.67 -16.29 13.52
CA TRP A 59 2.40 -14.88 13.78
C TRP A 59 1.89 -14.13 12.55
N ALA A 60 1.78 -14.80 11.40
CA ALA A 60 1.30 -14.23 10.16
C ALA A 60 -0.08 -14.80 9.83
N ASP A 61 -0.94 -13.96 9.30
CA ASP A 61 -2.25 -14.39 8.85
C ASP A 61 -2.14 -15.28 7.60
N PRO A 62 -3.12 -16.18 7.39
CA PRO A 62 -3.29 -16.87 6.11
C PRO A 62 -3.53 -15.88 4.96
N ASP A 63 -3.41 -16.39 3.74
CA ASP A 63 -3.78 -15.62 2.55
C ASP A 63 -5.29 -15.29 2.55
N ILE A 64 -5.66 -14.13 2.03
CA ILE A 64 -7.07 -13.70 1.97
C ILE A 64 -7.95 -14.61 1.10
N SER A 65 -7.34 -15.36 0.18
CA SER A 65 -8.02 -16.36 -0.64
C SER A 65 -8.30 -17.67 0.08
N ASP A 66 -7.74 -17.89 1.28
CA ASP A 66 -7.99 -19.08 2.08
C ASP A 66 -9.46 -19.10 2.57
N PRO A 67 -10.28 -20.10 2.20
CA PRO A 67 -11.69 -20.16 2.60
C PRO A 67 -11.92 -20.27 4.11
N SER A 68 -10.91 -20.74 4.85
CA SER A 68 -10.95 -20.84 6.31
C SER A 68 -10.63 -19.52 7.01
N PHE A 69 -9.99 -18.58 6.30
CA PHE A 69 -9.62 -17.29 6.85
C PHE A 69 -10.78 -16.31 6.78
N LYS A 70 -11.35 -16.01 7.96
CA LYS A 70 -12.51 -15.12 8.12
C LYS A 70 -12.19 -14.01 9.11
N PRO A 71 -11.27 -13.09 8.75
CA PRO A 71 -10.83 -12.04 9.66
C PRO A 71 -11.98 -11.11 10.05
N LYS A 72 -12.03 -10.72 11.33
CA LYS A 72 -12.96 -9.71 11.82
C LYS A 72 -12.33 -8.31 11.74
N TRP A 73 -12.45 -7.68 10.58
CA TRP A 73 -11.91 -6.34 10.36
C TRP A 73 -12.53 -5.31 11.32
N ASN A 74 -11.69 -4.49 11.96
CA ASN A 74 -12.09 -3.43 12.89
C ASN A 74 -12.75 -3.92 14.19
N GLU A 75 -12.53 -5.19 14.58
CA GLU A 75 -13.02 -5.78 15.83
C GLU A 75 -11.90 -6.57 16.55
N MET A 76 -12.15 -6.98 17.80
CA MET A 76 -11.28 -7.93 18.49
C MET A 76 -11.57 -9.32 17.93
N ASP A 77 -10.64 -9.84 17.13
CA ASP A 77 -10.76 -11.14 16.47
C ASP A 77 -10.42 -12.31 17.40
#